data_AF-A0AAU9RBP9-F1
#
_entry.id   AF-A0AAU9RBP9-F1
#
_cell.length_a   1.000
_cell.length_b   1.000
_cell.length_c   1.000
_cell.angle_alpha   90.00
_cell.angle_beta   90.00
_cell.angle_gamma   90.00
#
_symmetry.space_group_name_H-M   'P 1'
#
loop_
_entity.id
_entity.type
_entity.pdbx_description
1 polymer ?
#
loop_
_entity_poly.entity_id
_entity_poly.type
_entity_poly.pdbx_seq_one_letter_code
_entity_poly.pdbx_strand_id
1 'polypeptide(L)'
;MAKENSGHYHAEAKRKRLIWILCVSGFCILSYVLGSWQNNTVPSSSSEVYSRMGCDERKTQRERSSSSSDGDENLSSSSSLSASSSFSEPVELDFESHHKLELKQKNQTVKYFEPCDMSLSEYTPCEDRERGRRFDRNMMKYRERHCPTKDELLYCLIPPPPNYKIPFKWPQSRDYAWYDNIPHKELSIEKAIQNWIQVEGERFRFPGGGTGFPRGADAYIDDISKLIPLTDGSVRTAIDTGCGVLFVI
;
A
#
# COMPACT_ATOMS: atom_id res chain seq x y z
N MET A 1 3.88 60.82 26.42
CA MET A 1 5.28 60.31 26.35
C MET A 1 5.23 58.80 26.11
N ALA A 2 5.20 58.33 24.87
CA ALA A 2 5.19 56.88 24.55
C ALA A 2 5.57 56.58 23.09
N LYS A 3 6.63 57.21 22.56
CA LYS A 3 7.05 56.98 21.17
C LYS A 3 8.51 56.52 21.00
N GLU A 4 9.28 56.41 22.08
CA GLU A 4 10.72 56.07 21.99
C GLU A 4 11.04 54.56 22.10
N ASN A 5 10.15 53.73 22.66
CA ASN A 5 10.48 52.32 22.92
C ASN A 5 10.32 51.36 21.73
N SER A 6 9.64 51.73 20.63
CA SER A 6 9.38 50.78 19.52
C SER A 6 10.62 50.52 18.65
N GLY A 7 11.52 51.50 18.51
CA GLY A 7 12.71 51.39 17.65
C GLY A 7 13.77 50.41 18.17
N HIS A 8 13.96 50.34 19.49
CA HIS A 8 14.98 49.49 20.10
C HIS A 8 14.68 47.99 19.97
N TYR A 9 13.42 47.59 20.23
CA TYR A 9 12.99 46.19 20.08
C TYR A 9 13.08 45.70 18.62
N HIS A 10 12.79 46.58 17.66
CA HIS A 10 12.84 46.21 16.25
C HIS A 10 14.28 46.04 15.73
N ALA A 11 15.23 46.79 16.28
CA ALA A 11 16.66 46.65 16.00
C ALA A 11 17.25 45.37 16.62
N GLU A 12 16.87 45.03 17.85
CA GLU A 12 17.29 43.78 18.49
C GLU A 12 16.73 42.54 17.79
N ALA A 13 15.47 42.57 17.34
CA ALA A 13 14.87 41.48 16.60
C ALA A 13 15.58 41.24 15.25
N LYS A 14 15.95 42.30 14.54
CA LYS A 14 16.74 42.23 13.31
C LYS A 14 18.14 41.66 13.56
N ARG A 15 18.80 42.08 14.65
CA ARG A 15 20.13 41.58 15.04
C ARG A 15 20.10 40.10 15.39
N LYS A 16 19.09 39.64 16.14
CA LYS A 16 18.89 38.21 16.46
C LYS A 16 18.64 37.36 15.21
N ARG A 17 17.85 37.87 14.26
CA ARG A 17 17.57 37.20 12.98
C ARG A 17 18.82 37.11 12.10
N LEU A 18 19.63 38.17 12.03
CA LEU A 18 20.91 38.18 11.32
C LEU A 18 21.92 37.19 11.93
N ILE A 19 22.05 37.17 13.25
CA ILE A 19 22.91 36.20 13.95
C ILE A 19 22.46 34.77 13.64
N TRP A 20 21.16 34.49 13.68
CA TRP A 20 20.63 33.16 13.39
C TRP A 20 20.93 32.73 11.95
N ILE A 21 20.76 33.62 10.96
CA ILE A 21 21.09 33.34 9.55
C ILE A 21 22.58 33.06 9.37
N LEU A 22 23.46 33.85 10.00
CA LEU A 22 24.91 33.65 9.92
C LEU A 22 25.37 32.35 10.61
N CYS A 23 24.74 31.96 11.72
CA CYS A 23 25.02 30.70 12.39
C CYS A 23 24.60 29.50 11.52
N VAL A 24 23.40 29.54 10.93
CA VAL A 24 22.89 28.46 10.07
C VAL A 24 23.74 28.32 8.80
N SER A 25 24.09 29.44 8.14
CA SER A 25 24.93 29.40 6.95
C SER A 25 26.34 28.88 7.27
N GLY A 26 26.93 29.29 8.39
CA GLY A 26 28.21 28.77 8.86
C GLY A 26 28.17 27.26 9.12
N PHE A 27 27.11 26.76 9.74
CA PHE A 27 26.94 25.33 10.01
C PHE A 27 26.77 24.50 8.72
N CYS A 28 26.05 25.02 7.74
CA CYS A 28 25.91 24.40 6.42
C CYS A 28 27.25 24.31 5.68
N ILE A 29 28.04 25.39 5.68
CA ILE A 29 29.36 25.41 5.04
C ILE A 29 30.31 24.43 5.75
N LEU A 30 30.30 24.40 7.08
CA LEU A 30 31.12 23.48 7.87
C LEU A 30 30.77 22.01 7.55
N SER A 31 29.47 21.70 7.47
CA SER A 31 28.98 20.35 7.12
C SER A 31 29.38 19.95 5.70
N TYR A 32 29.35 20.89 4.74
CA TYR A 32 29.79 20.66 3.36
C TYR A 32 31.30 20.43 3.25
N VAL A 33 32.11 21.20 3.98
CA VAL A 33 33.57 21.01 4.02
C VAL A 33 33.93 19.68 4.71
N LEU A 34 33.27 19.33 5.82
CA LEU A 34 33.51 18.06 6.51
C LEU A 34 33.05 16.85 5.67
N GLY A 35 31.91 16.97 4.99
CA GLY A 35 31.42 15.94 4.07
C GLY A 35 32.27 15.78 2.82
N SER A 36 32.84 16.86 2.28
CA SER A 36 33.78 16.79 1.15
C SER A 36 35.16 16.26 1.56
N TRP A 37 35.57 16.43 2.82
CA TRP A 37 36.83 15.86 3.33
C TRP A 37 36.74 14.36 3.59
N GLN A 38 35.57 13.85 3.98
CA GLN A 38 35.35 12.40 4.16
C GLN A 38 35.20 11.63 2.84
N ASN A 39 35.09 12.30 1.69
CA ASN A 39 34.79 11.65 0.40
C ASN A 39 35.90 11.76 -0.67
N ASN A 40 37.15 12.06 -0.28
CA ASN A 40 38.28 12.17 -1.21
C ASN A 40 38.92 10.84 -1.63
N THR A 41 38.20 9.72 -1.56
CA THR A 41 38.57 8.51 -2.32
C THR A 41 37.64 8.41 -3.52
N VAL A 42 38.02 9.12 -4.59
CA VAL A 42 37.41 8.94 -5.92
C VAL A 42 37.79 7.55 -6.44
N PRO A 43 36.85 6.62 -6.71
CA PRO A 43 37.16 5.40 -7.41
C PRO A 43 37.43 5.73 -8.88
N SER A 44 38.61 5.38 -9.39
CA SER A 44 39.03 5.74 -10.75
C SER A 44 38.34 4.91 -11.85
N SER A 45 37.42 3.99 -11.53
CA SER A 45 36.68 3.25 -12.56
C SER A 45 35.32 2.74 -12.07
N SER A 46 34.36 2.70 -12.99
CA SER A 46 33.00 2.17 -12.81
C SER A 46 32.94 0.68 -12.41
N SER A 47 34.05 -0.05 -12.54
CA SER A 47 34.16 -1.48 -12.26
C SER A 47 34.17 -1.83 -10.76
N GLU A 48 34.60 -0.90 -9.89
CA GLU A 48 34.65 -1.15 -8.44
C GLU A 48 33.31 -0.94 -7.72
N VAL A 49 32.39 -0.17 -8.32
CA VAL A 49 31.04 0.06 -7.75
C VAL A 49 30.17 -1.20 -7.88
N TYR A 50 30.30 -1.93 -8.99
CA TYR A 50 29.51 -3.15 -9.24
C TYR A 50 29.97 -4.35 -8.39
N SER A 51 31.23 -4.37 -7.96
CA SER A 51 31.80 -5.50 -7.21
C SER A 51 31.36 -5.57 -5.74
N ARG A 52 30.67 -4.53 -5.21
CA ARG A 52 30.11 -4.50 -3.84
C ARG A 52 28.64 -4.91 -3.74
N MET A 53 27.94 -5.06 -4.85
CA MET A 53 26.61 -5.68 -4.90
C MET A 53 26.75 -6.99 -5.67
N GLY A 54 26.84 -8.10 -4.95
CA GLY A 54 27.06 -9.43 -5.52
C GLY A 54 25.90 -9.89 -6.41
N CYS A 55 25.92 -9.47 -7.67
CA CYS A 55 25.18 -10.09 -8.77
C CYS A 55 26.21 -10.52 -9.82
N ASP A 56 26.57 -11.80 -9.78
CA ASP A 56 27.42 -12.44 -10.77
C ASP A 56 26.56 -12.90 -11.95
N GLU A 57 26.59 -12.18 -13.07
CA GLU A 57 26.13 -12.69 -14.36
C GLU A 57 27.34 -12.99 -15.25
N ARG A 58 27.93 -14.18 -15.06
CA ARG A 58 28.83 -14.80 -16.04
C ARG A 58 28.35 -16.19 -16.43
N LYS A 59 27.54 -16.23 -17.47
CA LYS A 59 27.45 -17.27 -18.53
C LYS A 59 26.37 -16.75 -19.49
N THR A 60 26.62 -16.36 -20.74
CA THR A 60 27.41 -17.02 -21.77
C THR A 60 27.47 -16.05 -22.95
N GLN A 61 28.65 -15.58 -23.35
CA GLN A 61 28.93 -15.18 -24.73
C GLN A 61 30.44 -15.13 -24.94
N ARG A 62 30.97 -16.23 -25.43
CA ARG A 62 32.26 -16.29 -26.12
C ARG A 62 31.95 -16.90 -27.49
N GLU A 63 32.62 -16.35 -28.50
CA GLU A 63 32.42 -16.56 -29.96
C GLU A 63 31.35 -15.61 -30.54
N ARG A 64 31.62 -14.72 -31.51
CA ARG A 64 32.74 -14.60 -32.44
C ARG A 64 32.80 -13.18 -33.03
N SER A 65 34.01 -12.70 -33.23
CA SER A 65 34.41 -11.49 -33.97
C SER A 65 34.00 -11.52 -35.45
N SER A 66 33.52 -10.40 -36.02
CA SER A 66 34.20 -9.57 -37.06
C SER A 66 33.26 -8.86 -38.05
N SER A 67 33.46 -7.53 -38.15
CA SER A 67 33.51 -6.67 -39.35
C SER A 67 32.30 -6.41 -40.28
N SER A 68 31.92 -5.11 -40.30
CA SER A 68 31.73 -4.18 -41.45
C SER A 68 30.55 -4.29 -42.44
N SER A 69 29.77 -3.19 -42.44
CA SER A 69 29.33 -2.31 -43.55
C SER A 69 28.28 -2.72 -44.61
N ASP A 70 27.37 -1.75 -44.80
CA ASP A 70 26.56 -1.35 -45.98
C ASP A 70 25.35 -2.17 -46.47
N GLY A 71 24.28 -1.42 -46.81
CA GLY A 71 23.35 -1.77 -47.90
C GLY A 71 21.85 -1.84 -47.56
N ASP A 72 21.07 -0.99 -48.22
CA ASP A 72 19.59 -0.88 -48.21
C ASP A 72 18.83 -2.10 -48.79
N GLU A 73 17.55 -2.22 -48.41
CA GLU A 73 16.34 -2.41 -49.27
C GLU A 73 15.24 -3.33 -48.68
N ASN A 74 13.99 -2.87 -48.85
CA ASN A 74 12.71 -3.51 -48.55
C ASN A 74 12.53 -4.86 -49.26
N LEU A 75 11.89 -5.85 -48.60
CA LEU A 75 10.73 -6.56 -49.18
C LEU A 75 10.00 -7.45 -48.15
N SER A 76 8.68 -7.34 -48.16
CA SER A 76 7.70 -8.14 -47.44
C SER A 76 7.69 -9.61 -47.89
N SER A 77 7.60 -10.54 -46.94
CA SER A 77 7.14 -11.91 -47.18
C SER A 77 6.56 -12.54 -45.91
N SER A 78 5.25 -12.72 -45.94
CA SER A 78 4.45 -13.54 -45.04
C SER A 78 4.92 -14.99 -44.99
N SER A 79 5.15 -15.53 -43.80
CA SER A 79 5.23 -16.98 -43.58
C SER A 79 4.49 -17.37 -42.30
N SER A 80 3.38 -18.08 -42.50
CA SER A 80 2.60 -18.77 -41.49
C SER A 80 3.37 -19.98 -40.96
N LEU A 81 3.66 -20.00 -39.66
CA LEU A 81 4.23 -21.16 -38.96
C LEU A 81 3.22 -21.67 -37.94
N SER A 82 2.61 -22.79 -38.28
CA SER A 82 1.75 -23.59 -37.43
C SER A 82 2.58 -24.25 -36.33
N ALA A 83 2.49 -23.75 -35.10
CA ALA A 83 3.04 -24.41 -33.93
C ALA A 83 1.94 -25.24 -33.27
N SER A 84 2.14 -26.55 -33.26
CA SER A 84 1.31 -27.56 -32.59
C SER A 84 1.13 -27.24 -31.11
N SER A 85 -0.09 -26.90 -30.70
CA SER A 85 -0.45 -26.74 -29.30
C SER A 85 -0.73 -28.11 -28.68
N SER A 86 0.17 -28.57 -27.81
CA SER A 86 -0.14 -29.59 -26.80
C SER A 86 -1.26 -29.03 -25.91
N PHE A 87 -2.50 -29.45 -26.16
CA PHE A 87 -3.63 -29.13 -25.29
C PHE A 87 -3.45 -29.85 -23.96
N SER A 88 -3.00 -29.12 -22.94
CA SER A 88 -3.27 -29.49 -21.55
C SER A 88 -4.79 -29.40 -21.35
N GLU A 89 -5.42 -30.48 -20.87
CA GLU A 89 -6.82 -30.39 -20.46
C GLU A 89 -7.02 -29.23 -19.46
N PRO A 90 -8.12 -28.48 -19.56
CA PRO A 90 -8.40 -27.40 -18.63
C PRO A 90 -8.54 -28.01 -17.23
N VAL A 91 -7.66 -27.58 -16.31
CA VAL A 91 -7.78 -27.91 -14.89
C VAL A 91 -9.06 -27.25 -14.39
N GLU A 92 -10.08 -28.04 -14.09
CA GLU A 92 -11.33 -27.58 -13.50
C GLU A 92 -11.08 -27.22 -12.03
N LEU A 93 -11.34 -25.95 -11.68
CA LEU A 93 -11.18 -25.44 -10.32
C LEU A 93 -12.45 -25.73 -9.51
N ASP A 94 -12.29 -26.40 -8.37
CA ASP A 94 -13.38 -26.64 -7.43
C ASP A 94 -13.57 -25.43 -6.50
N PHE A 95 -14.75 -24.80 -6.56
CA PHE A 95 -15.13 -23.67 -5.72
C PHE A 95 -16.11 -24.06 -4.60
N GLU A 96 -16.38 -25.36 -4.40
CA GLU A 96 -17.26 -25.81 -3.33
C GLU A 96 -16.62 -25.68 -1.94
N SER A 97 -17.44 -25.32 -0.95
CA SER A 97 -16.97 -25.24 0.43
C SER A 97 -16.77 -26.64 1.03
N HIS A 98 -15.52 -27.08 1.21
CA HIS A 98 -15.21 -28.36 1.86
C HIS A 98 -15.38 -28.35 3.39
N HIS A 99 -15.49 -27.16 3.99
CA HIS A 99 -15.70 -27.00 5.43
C HIS A 99 -17.16 -26.70 5.73
N LYS A 100 -18.05 -27.66 5.43
CA LYS A 100 -19.44 -27.57 5.88
C LYS A 100 -19.50 -27.91 7.36
N LEU A 101 -19.64 -26.89 8.19
CA LEU A 101 -19.99 -27.10 9.60
C LEU A 101 -21.35 -27.81 9.62
N GLU A 102 -21.38 -29.05 10.12
CA GLU A 102 -22.63 -29.70 10.49
C GLU A 102 -23.24 -28.91 11.64
N LEU A 103 -24.06 -27.92 11.29
CA LEU A 103 -24.93 -27.23 12.23
C LEU A 103 -25.96 -28.26 12.68
N LYS A 104 -25.59 -29.07 13.69
CA LYS A 104 -26.56 -29.84 14.45
C LYS A 104 -27.57 -28.83 14.92
N GLN A 105 -28.78 -28.95 14.39
CA GLN A 105 -29.95 -28.15 14.72
C GLN A 105 -30.36 -28.47 16.17
N LYS A 106 -29.48 -28.14 17.12
CA LYS A 106 -29.90 -27.85 18.48
C LYS A 106 -30.79 -26.63 18.35
N ASN A 107 -31.86 -26.58 19.14
CA ASN A 107 -32.67 -25.38 19.31
C ASN A 107 -31.74 -24.25 19.80
N GLN A 108 -31.10 -23.56 18.85
CA GLN A 108 -30.12 -22.53 19.11
C GLN A 108 -30.93 -21.33 19.59
N THR A 109 -30.94 -21.11 20.89
CA THR A 109 -31.33 -19.82 21.45
C THR A 109 -30.44 -18.77 20.78
N VAL A 110 -31.05 -17.89 19.98
CA VAL A 110 -30.35 -16.76 19.34
C VAL A 110 -29.70 -15.96 20.46
N LYS A 111 -28.37 -15.99 20.55
CA LYS A 111 -27.64 -15.15 21.49
C LYS A 111 -27.74 -13.72 20.99
N TYR A 112 -28.46 -12.90 21.75
CA TYR A 112 -28.48 -11.46 21.54
C TYR A 112 -27.17 -10.86 22.06
N PHE A 113 -26.55 -10.03 21.25
CA PHE A 113 -25.37 -9.26 21.62
C PHE A 113 -25.75 -7.79 21.57
N GLU A 114 -25.49 -7.08 22.66
CA GLU A 114 -25.72 -5.63 22.73
C GLU A 114 -24.78 -4.90 21.75
N PRO A 115 -25.17 -3.71 21.25
CA PRO A 115 -24.27 -2.87 20.48
C PRO A 115 -23.05 -2.43 21.31
N CYS A 116 -21.87 -2.44 20.71
CA CYS A 116 -20.68 -1.83 21.29
C CYS A 116 -20.75 -0.29 21.19
N ASP A 117 -19.95 0.39 22.02
CA ASP A 117 -19.63 1.80 21.81
C ASP A 117 -18.90 1.99 20.46
N MET A 118 -19.24 3.06 19.73
CA MET A 118 -18.63 3.38 18.44
C MET A 118 -17.11 3.60 18.53
N SER A 119 -16.58 4.01 19.69
CA SER A 119 -15.14 4.13 19.92
C SER A 119 -14.38 2.80 19.77
N LEU A 120 -15.09 1.67 19.81
CA LEU A 120 -14.52 0.34 19.63
C LEU A 120 -14.50 -0.12 18.16
N SER A 121 -14.98 0.68 17.20
CA SER A 121 -15.01 0.30 15.78
C SER A 121 -13.63 -0.04 15.21
N GLU A 122 -12.58 0.58 15.75
CA GLU A 122 -11.18 0.42 15.34
C GLU A 122 -10.34 -0.29 16.40
N TYR A 123 -10.98 -0.77 17.46
CA TYR A 123 -10.29 -1.46 18.53
C TYR A 123 -9.74 -2.79 18.01
N THR A 124 -8.41 -2.91 18.01
CA THR A 124 -7.68 -4.11 17.60
C THR A 124 -7.06 -4.76 18.83
N PRO A 125 -7.80 -5.64 19.54
CA PRO A 125 -7.46 -6.05 20.91
C PRO A 125 -6.06 -6.64 21.09
N CYS A 126 -5.55 -7.37 20.09
CA CYS A 126 -4.24 -8.00 20.14
C CYS A 126 -3.08 -7.08 19.70
N GLU A 127 -3.39 -5.94 19.07
CA GLU A 127 -2.43 -4.94 18.57
C GLU A 127 -2.58 -3.61 19.33
N ASP A 128 -3.13 -3.67 20.56
CA ASP A 128 -3.37 -2.50 21.38
C ASP A 128 -2.06 -1.88 21.88
N ARG A 129 -1.80 -0.63 21.46
CA ARG A 129 -0.55 0.09 21.76
C ARG A 129 -0.32 0.28 23.25
N GLU A 130 -1.37 0.59 24.01
CA GLU A 130 -1.24 0.87 25.44
C GLU A 130 -0.96 -0.41 26.23
N ARG A 131 -1.58 -1.53 25.86
CA ARG A 131 -1.28 -2.86 26.40
C ARG A 131 0.13 -3.28 26.06
N GLY A 132 0.55 -3.19 24.80
CA GLY A 132 1.90 -3.55 24.37
C GLY A 132 2.99 -2.80 25.14
N ARG A 133 2.79 -1.50 25.40
CA ARG A 133 3.71 -0.65 26.18
C ARG A 133 3.91 -1.08 27.64
N ARG A 134 3.04 -1.92 28.21
CA ARG A 134 3.18 -2.45 29.59
C ARG A 134 4.22 -3.56 29.69
N PHE A 135 4.60 -4.17 28.58
CA PHE A 135 5.57 -5.26 28.54
C PHE A 135 7.01 -4.74 28.48
N ASP A 136 7.94 -5.60 28.86
CA ASP A 136 9.37 -5.31 28.84
C ASP A 136 9.84 -4.90 27.43
N ARG A 137 10.79 -3.96 27.37
CA ARG A 137 11.43 -3.52 26.12
C ARG A 137 12.51 -4.49 25.65
N ASN A 138 12.99 -5.36 26.52
CA ASN A 138 13.94 -6.41 26.19
C ASN A 138 13.39 -7.27 25.05
N MET A 139 14.25 -7.54 24.06
CA MET A 139 13.90 -8.29 22.85
C MET A 139 12.69 -7.76 22.08
N MET A 140 12.33 -6.48 22.28
CA MET A 140 11.15 -5.88 21.65
C MET A 140 9.82 -6.57 21.99
N LYS A 141 9.70 -7.23 23.16
CA LYS A 141 8.44 -7.88 23.58
C LYS A 141 7.24 -6.94 23.54
N TYR A 142 7.44 -5.66 23.85
CA TYR A 142 6.39 -4.63 23.74
C TYR A 142 5.80 -4.42 22.32
N ARG A 143 6.45 -4.95 21.27
CA ARG A 143 5.98 -4.94 19.87
C ARG A 143 5.33 -6.26 19.44
N GLU A 144 5.31 -7.27 20.30
CA GLU A 144 4.62 -8.52 20.03
C GLU A 144 3.10 -8.36 20.19
N ARG A 145 2.34 -9.36 19.71
CA ARG A 145 0.87 -9.38 19.86
C ARG A 145 0.50 -9.76 21.29
N HIS A 146 -0.24 -8.88 21.95
CA HIS A 146 -0.71 -9.07 23.32
C HIS A 146 -2.23 -9.05 23.35
N CYS A 147 -2.85 -10.22 23.29
CA CYS A 147 -4.30 -10.34 23.29
C CYS A 147 -4.90 -10.23 24.71
N PRO A 148 -6.15 -9.76 24.84
CA PRO A 148 -6.89 -9.81 26.09
C PRO A 148 -7.09 -11.25 26.57
N THR A 149 -7.18 -11.43 27.89
CA THR A 149 -7.60 -12.71 28.46
C THR A 149 -9.08 -12.96 28.21
N LYS A 150 -9.55 -14.19 28.44
CA LYS A 150 -10.96 -14.56 28.23
C LYS A 150 -11.95 -13.68 29.00
N ASP A 151 -11.53 -13.20 30.16
CA ASP A 151 -12.34 -12.38 31.07
C ASP A 151 -12.41 -10.92 30.60
N GLU A 152 -11.47 -10.49 29.75
CA GLU A 152 -11.40 -9.16 29.15
C GLU A 152 -12.04 -9.10 27.76
N LEU A 153 -12.54 -10.23 27.23
CA LEU A 153 -13.19 -10.28 25.93
C LEU A 153 -14.53 -9.55 25.96
N LEU A 154 -14.69 -8.61 25.03
CA LEU A 154 -15.94 -7.91 24.81
C LEU A 154 -16.87 -8.75 23.93
N TYR A 155 -18.11 -8.92 24.38
CA TYR A 155 -19.16 -9.65 23.65
C TYR A 155 -20.26 -8.67 23.24
N CYS A 156 -19.96 -7.88 22.22
CA CYS A 156 -20.89 -6.90 21.65
C CYS A 156 -20.71 -6.84 20.13
N LEU A 157 -21.70 -6.28 19.43
CA LEU A 157 -21.64 -6.08 17.98
C LEU A 157 -21.31 -4.61 17.68
N ILE A 158 -20.32 -4.37 16.82
CA ILE A 158 -20.02 -3.01 16.35
C ILE A 158 -21.19 -2.52 15.50
N PRO A 159 -21.86 -1.42 15.87
CA PRO A 159 -22.95 -0.90 15.07
C PRO A 159 -22.43 -0.29 13.76
N PRO A 160 -23.27 -0.23 12.72
CA PRO A 160 -22.92 0.47 11.49
C PRO A 160 -22.70 1.97 11.78
N PRO A 161 -21.82 2.64 11.00
CA PRO A 161 -21.61 4.06 11.17
C PRO A 161 -22.89 4.87 10.88
N PRO A 162 -23.00 6.10 11.40
CA PRO A 162 -24.14 6.96 11.11
C PRO A 162 -24.35 7.14 9.61
N ASN A 163 -25.61 7.06 9.16
CA ASN A 163 -26.00 7.17 7.75
C ASN A 163 -25.45 6.05 6.84
N TYR A 164 -25.06 4.91 7.42
CA TYR A 164 -24.66 3.74 6.63
C TYR A 164 -25.71 3.36 5.59
N LYS A 165 -25.25 3.13 4.36
CA LYS A 165 -26.08 2.71 3.22
C LYS A 165 -25.73 1.30 2.80
N ILE A 166 -26.67 0.59 2.20
CA ILE A 166 -26.41 -0.75 1.65
C ILE A 166 -25.31 -0.63 0.57
N PRO A 167 -24.20 -1.40 0.67
CA PRO A 167 -23.14 -1.39 -0.34
C PRO A 167 -23.65 -1.71 -1.74
N PHE A 168 -22.93 -1.23 -2.75
CA PHE A 168 -23.19 -1.62 -4.14
C PHE A 168 -22.96 -3.12 -4.33
N LYS A 169 -23.70 -3.72 -5.26
CA LYS A 169 -23.45 -5.12 -5.66
C LYS A 169 -22.29 -5.19 -6.64
N TRP A 170 -21.58 -6.30 -6.65
CA TRP A 170 -20.62 -6.60 -7.71
C TRP A 170 -21.33 -6.60 -9.08
N PRO A 171 -20.74 -6.02 -10.15
CA PRO A 171 -19.39 -5.44 -10.24
C PRO A 171 -19.29 -3.96 -9.86
N GLN A 172 -20.41 -3.28 -9.59
CA GLN A 172 -20.39 -1.84 -9.30
C GLN A 172 -19.61 -1.48 -8.02
N SER A 173 -19.56 -2.38 -7.05
CA SER A 173 -18.73 -2.23 -5.84
C SER A 173 -17.23 -2.13 -6.10
N ARG A 174 -16.77 -2.52 -7.30
CA ARG A 174 -15.39 -2.31 -7.73
C ARG A 174 -15.05 -0.83 -7.84
N ASP A 175 -15.96 -0.06 -8.44
CA ASP A 175 -15.69 1.31 -8.86
C ASP A 175 -16.21 2.32 -7.83
N TYR A 176 -17.15 1.92 -6.96
CA TYR A 176 -17.86 2.83 -6.07
C TYR A 176 -18.06 2.31 -4.65
N ALA A 177 -17.95 3.22 -3.69
CA ALA A 177 -18.39 3.02 -2.31
C ALA A 177 -19.16 4.25 -1.82
N TRP A 178 -20.06 4.07 -0.86
CA TRP A 178 -20.76 5.19 -0.24
C TRP A 178 -19.82 5.99 0.66
N TYR A 179 -19.89 7.32 0.58
CA TYR A 179 -19.05 8.21 1.37
C TYR A 179 -19.20 7.98 2.88
N ASP A 180 -20.43 7.71 3.35
CA ASP A 180 -20.73 7.48 4.77
C ASP A 180 -20.42 6.07 5.27
N ASN A 181 -20.10 5.14 4.37
CA ASN A 181 -19.72 3.78 4.75
C ASN A 181 -18.22 3.66 5.07
N ILE A 182 -17.41 4.65 4.72
CA ILE A 182 -15.96 4.61 4.90
C ILE A 182 -15.56 5.42 6.13
N PRO A 183 -14.90 4.81 7.13
CA PRO A 183 -14.27 5.54 8.22
C PRO A 183 -13.01 6.28 7.70
N HIS A 184 -12.63 7.39 8.34
CA HIS A 184 -11.43 8.19 7.98
C HIS A 184 -11.44 8.74 6.55
N LYS A 185 -12.28 9.75 6.31
CA LYS A 185 -12.46 10.41 5.01
C LYS A 185 -11.21 11.19 4.55
N GLU A 186 -10.27 11.44 5.47
CA GLU A 186 -8.98 12.12 5.26
C GLU A 186 -8.11 11.38 4.23
N LEU A 187 -8.27 10.06 4.10
CA LEU A 187 -7.54 9.27 3.09
C LEU A 187 -7.79 9.77 1.66
N SER A 188 -8.99 10.30 1.39
CA SER A 188 -9.30 10.88 0.07
C SER A 188 -8.55 12.17 -0.23
N ILE A 189 -8.05 12.86 0.81
CA ILE A 189 -7.25 14.07 0.68
C ILE A 189 -5.78 13.69 0.53
N GLU A 190 -5.28 12.82 1.41
CA GLU A 190 -3.87 12.43 1.43
C GLU A 190 -3.46 11.59 0.22
N LYS A 191 -4.39 10.80 -0.34
CA LYS A 191 -4.15 9.92 -1.50
C LYS A 191 -4.71 10.49 -2.82
N ALA A 192 -5.26 11.71 -2.81
CA ALA A 192 -5.80 12.35 -4.01
C ALA A 192 -4.77 12.44 -5.14
N ILE A 193 -3.51 12.78 -4.81
CA ILE A 193 -2.43 12.97 -5.79
C ILE A 193 -2.15 11.68 -6.59
N GLN A 194 -2.35 10.52 -5.97
CA GLN A 194 -2.09 9.22 -6.61
C GLN A 194 -3.27 8.73 -7.45
N ASN A 195 -4.36 9.52 -7.52
CA ASN A 195 -5.59 9.18 -8.22
C ASN A 195 -6.18 7.82 -7.76
N TRP A 196 -6.01 7.47 -6.47
CA TRP A 196 -6.52 6.22 -5.92
C TRP A 196 -8.01 6.29 -5.61
N ILE A 197 -8.48 7.46 -5.19
CA ILE A 197 -9.86 7.68 -4.81
C ILE A 197 -10.26 9.11 -5.20
N GLN A 198 -11.47 9.27 -5.69
CA GLN A 198 -12.08 10.55 -6.01
C GLN A 198 -13.40 10.67 -5.25
N VAL A 199 -13.72 11.87 -4.79
CA VAL A 199 -15.01 12.14 -4.14
C VAL A 199 -15.99 12.63 -5.21
N GLU A 200 -17.06 11.88 -5.43
CA GLU A 200 -18.16 12.20 -6.35
C GLU A 200 -19.47 12.33 -5.58
N GLY A 201 -19.75 13.52 -5.06
CA GLY A 201 -20.95 13.80 -4.27
C GLY A 201 -21.01 12.94 -3.00
N GLU A 202 -21.97 12.01 -2.93
CA GLU A 202 -22.15 11.09 -1.80
C GLU A 202 -21.40 9.75 -1.95
N ARG A 203 -20.50 9.65 -2.94
CA ARG A 203 -19.78 8.40 -3.26
C ARG A 203 -18.29 8.66 -3.38
N PHE A 204 -17.52 7.64 -3.06
CA PHE A 204 -16.15 7.51 -3.51
C PHE A 204 -16.13 6.77 -4.83
N ARG A 205 -15.28 7.22 -5.74
CA ARG A 205 -14.94 6.54 -6.99
C ARG A 205 -13.51 6.06 -6.94
N PHE A 206 -13.29 4.82 -7.37
CA PHE A 206 -11.98 4.18 -7.48
C PHE A 206 -11.64 4.02 -8.96
N PRO A 207 -10.85 4.93 -9.56
CA PRO A 207 -10.57 4.91 -10.99
C PRO A 207 -9.49 3.88 -11.38
N GLY A 208 -9.16 2.93 -10.50
CA GLY A 208 -8.13 1.92 -10.74
C GLY A 208 -6.68 2.44 -10.72
N GLY A 209 -6.44 3.67 -10.26
CA GLY A 209 -5.11 4.27 -10.09
C GLY A 209 -4.32 3.63 -8.93
N GLY A 210 -3.00 3.56 -9.05
CA GLY A 210 -2.16 2.74 -8.16
C GLY A 210 -0.70 2.71 -8.59
N THR A 211 0.27 2.88 -7.68
CA THR A 211 1.68 2.56 -8.00
C THR A 211 1.93 1.05 -8.06
N GLY A 212 1.03 0.24 -7.50
CA GLY A 212 1.11 -1.21 -7.48
C GLY A 212 0.61 -1.91 -8.75
N PHE A 213 -0.07 -1.20 -9.66
CA PHE A 213 -0.69 -1.80 -10.86
C PHE A 213 -0.22 -1.09 -12.14
N PRO A 214 0.78 -1.64 -12.87
CA PRO A 214 1.30 -1.01 -14.08
C PRO A 214 0.24 -0.79 -15.19
N ARG A 215 -0.78 -1.66 -15.23
CA ARG A 215 -1.92 -1.57 -16.16
C ARG A 215 -3.22 -1.09 -15.49
N GLY A 216 -3.13 -0.57 -14.26
CA GLY A 216 -4.28 -0.25 -13.42
C GLY A 216 -4.90 -1.48 -12.74
N ALA A 217 -5.67 -1.24 -11.68
CA ALA A 217 -6.32 -2.31 -10.93
C ALA A 217 -7.37 -3.07 -11.76
N ASP A 218 -8.02 -2.39 -12.72
CA ASP A 218 -9.04 -2.99 -13.58
C ASP A 218 -8.50 -4.17 -14.38
N ALA A 219 -7.33 -4.01 -15.01
CA ALA A 219 -6.70 -5.08 -15.78
C ALA A 219 -6.34 -6.30 -14.93
N TYR A 220 -5.96 -6.07 -13.66
CA TYR A 220 -5.67 -7.13 -12.71
C TYR A 220 -6.95 -7.90 -12.31
N ILE A 221 -8.02 -7.18 -12.01
CA ILE A 221 -9.33 -7.76 -11.71
C ILE A 221 -9.87 -8.54 -12.92
N ASP A 222 -9.73 -8.00 -14.13
CA ASP A 222 -10.12 -8.67 -15.37
C ASP A 222 -9.34 -9.97 -15.58
N ASP A 223 -8.04 -9.99 -15.27
CA ASP A 223 -7.23 -11.21 -15.36
C ASP A 223 -7.66 -12.25 -14.31
N ILE A 224 -8.02 -11.85 -13.08
CA ILE A 224 -8.61 -12.75 -12.08
C ILE A 224 -9.96 -13.29 -12.54
N SER A 225 -10.80 -12.44 -13.13
CA SER A 225 -12.15 -12.81 -13.59
C SER A 225 -12.15 -13.88 -14.69
N LYS A 226 -11.03 -14.03 -15.41
CA LYS A 226 -10.84 -15.11 -16.40
C LYS A 226 -10.59 -16.47 -15.75
N LEU A 227 -10.11 -16.47 -14.51
CA LEU A 227 -9.73 -17.68 -13.78
C LEU A 227 -10.78 -18.08 -12.73
N ILE A 228 -11.47 -17.10 -12.16
CA ILE A 228 -12.41 -17.28 -11.05
C ILE A 228 -13.76 -16.65 -11.42
N PRO A 229 -14.89 -17.36 -11.25
CA PRO A 229 -16.21 -16.83 -11.55
C PRO A 229 -16.65 -15.81 -10.49
N LEU A 230 -16.31 -14.53 -10.70
CA LEU A 230 -16.66 -13.45 -9.77
C LEU A 230 -18.13 -13.00 -9.87
N THR A 231 -18.88 -13.43 -10.90
CA THR A 231 -20.21 -12.89 -11.22
C THR A 231 -21.37 -13.85 -10.94
N ASP A 232 -21.11 -15.15 -10.80
CA ASP A 232 -22.15 -16.16 -10.62
C ASP A 232 -22.60 -16.33 -9.15
N GLY A 233 -21.86 -15.74 -8.20
CA GLY A 233 -22.12 -15.82 -6.77
C GLY A 233 -21.62 -17.11 -6.10
N SER A 234 -20.86 -17.95 -6.81
CA SER A 234 -20.15 -19.10 -6.23
C SER A 234 -19.09 -18.63 -5.23
N VAL A 235 -18.35 -17.57 -5.59
CA VAL A 235 -17.47 -16.83 -4.69
C VAL A 235 -18.25 -15.72 -4.00
N ARG A 236 -18.32 -15.79 -2.67
CA ARG A 236 -19.02 -14.79 -1.84
C ARG A 236 -18.12 -13.69 -1.29
N THR A 237 -16.83 -13.97 -1.17
CA THR A 237 -15.85 -13.08 -0.57
C THR A 237 -14.47 -13.42 -1.13
N ALA A 238 -13.76 -12.42 -1.65
CA ALA A 238 -12.35 -12.51 -1.97
C ALA A 238 -11.57 -11.42 -1.23
N ILE A 239 -10.41 -11.79 -0.69
CA ILE A 239 -9.55 -10.90 0.07
C ILE A 239 -8.21 -10.86 -0.64
N ASP A 240 -7.89 -9.71 -1.24
CA ASP A 240 -6.59 -9.48 -1.88
C ASP A 240 -5.69 -8.64 -0.98
N THR A 241 -4.69 -9.29 -0.37
CA THR A 241 -3.76 -8.64 0.55
C THR A 241 -2.47 -8.21 -0.16
N GLY A 242 -2.38 -6.93 -0.51
CA GLY A 242 -1.15 -6.28 -1.02
C GLY A 242 -0.50 -5.30 -0.02
N CYS A 243 0.77 -4.95 -0.24
CA CYS A 243 1.55 -4.02 0.61
C CYS A 243 1.16 -2.53 0.42
N GLY A 244 -0.07 -2.22 -0.01
CA GLY A 244 -0.48 -0.84 -0.30
C GLY A 244 -1.98 -0.56 -0.25
N VAL A 245 -2.81 -1.44 -0.82
CA VAL A 245 -4.27 -1.31 -0.87
C VAL A 245 -4.90 -2.69 -0.67
N LEU A 246 -5.89 -2.79 0.21
CA LEU A 246 -6.72 -3.99 0.41
C LEU A 246 -7.96 -3.83 -0.46
N PHE A 247 -8.22 -4.77 -1.36
CA PHE A 247 -9.51 -4.92 -2.01
C PHE A 247 -10.25 -6.08 -1.35
N VAL A 248 -11.44 -5.78 -0.82
CA VAL A 248 -12.41 -6.82 -0.46
C VAL A 248 -13.43 -6.84 -1.60
N ILE A 249 -13.45 -7.94 -2.34
CA ILE A 249 -14.39 -8.19 -3.44
C ILE A 249 -15.54 -9.05 -2.92
#